data_AF-A0A7C7QXB3-F1
#
_entry.id   AF-A0A7C7QXB3-F1
#
_cell.length_a   1.000
_cell.length_b   1.000
_cell.length_c   1.000
_cell.angle_alpha   90.00
_cell.angle_beta   90.00
_cell.angle_gamma   90.00
#
_symmetry.space_group_name_H-M   'P 1'
#
loop_
_entity.id
_entity.type
_entity.pdbx_description
1 polymer ?
#
loop_
_entity_poly.entity_id
_entity_poly.type
_entity_poly.pdbx_seq_one_letter_code
_entity_poly.pdbx_strand_id
1 'polypeptide(L)'
;MEEKKYVAVPFALVGLFVTDRDVEESIRTDMTPEELEKLQELLARFLFKEGIKVAIYPSVVPPEQAGEAVKELEQLIFGEGEGGE
;
A
#
# COMPACT_ATOMS: atom_id res chain seq x y z
N MET A 1 -2.79 17.57 26.78
CA MET A 1 -3.32 17.15 25.48
C MET A 1 -2.85 15.73 25.28
N GLU A 2 -3.75 14.74 25.23
CA GLU A 2 -3.35 13.38 24.85
C GLU A 2 -2.75 13.44 23.45
N GLU A 3 -1.47 13.09 23.32
CA GLU A 3 -0.88 12.80 22.01
C GLU A 3 -1.73 11.72 21.37
N LYS A 4 -2.47 12.08 20.32
CA LYS A 4 -3.14 11.09 19.48
C LYS A 4 -2.05 10.19 18.90
N LYS A 5 -1.92 9.01 19.48
CA LYS A 5 -0.98 7.99 19.03
C LYS A 5 -1.48 7.48 17.67
N TYR A 6 -0.90 7.99 16.59
CA TYR A 6 -1.17 7.47 15.26
C TYR A 6 -0.55 6.07 15.18
N VAL A 7 -1.38 5.09 14.83
CA VAL A 7 -0.94 3.70 14.62
C VAL A 7 -1.00 3.45 13.12
N ALA A 8 0.14 3.13 12.51
CA ALA A 8 0.15 2.64 11.15
C ALA A 8 -0.16 1.13 11.18
N VAL A 9 -1.16 0.72 10.40
CA VAL A 9 -1.59 -0.67 10.31
C VAL A 9 -1.44 -1.10 8.85
N PRO A 10 -0.57 -2.07 8.53
CA PRO A 10 -0.49 -2.60 7.18
C PRO A 10 -1.79 -3.33 6.85
N PHE A 11 -2.27 -3.18 5.63
CA PHE A 11 -3.42 -3.92 5.11
C PHE A 11 -3.14 -4.39 3.68
N ALA A 12 -3.78 -5.48 3.28
CA ALA A 12 -3.63 -6.05 1.96
C ALA A 12 -4.99 -6.08 1.24
N LEU A 13 -4.97 -5.80 -0.07
CA LEU A 13 -6.11 -6.00 -0.96
C LEU A 13 -5.78 -7.14 -1.92
N VAL A 14 -6.60 -8.19 -1.91
CA VAL A 14 -6.43 -9.35 -2.78
C VAL A 14 -7.37 -9.21 -3.97
N GLY A 15 -6.80 -9.06 -5.16
CA GLY A 15 -7.54 -8.99 -6.42
C GLY A 15 -7.16 -10.15 -7.34
N LEU A 16 -8.08 -10.55 -8.21
CA LEU A 16 -7.86 -11.52 -9.28
C LEU A 16 -8.25 -10.85 -10.60
N PHE A 17 -7.37 -10.91 -11.59
CA PHE A 17 -7.68 -10.52 -12.96
C PHE A 17 -7.34 -11.67 -13.91
N VAL A 18 -7.98 -11.68 -15.07
CA VAL A 18 -7.74 -12.67 -16.13
C VAL A 18 -7.30 -11.91 -17.36
N THR A 19 -6.27 -12.40 -18.03
CA THR A 19 -5.67 -11.79 -19.22
C THR A 19 -5.30 -12.87 -20.24
N ASP A 20 -5.36 -12.53 -21.52
CA ASP A 20 -4.79 -13.30 -22.63
C ASP A 20 -3.43 -12.76 -23.09
N ARG A 21 -2.89 -11.77 -22.37
CA ARG A 21 -1.58 -11.12 -22.61
C ARG A 21 -0.57 -11.53 -21.55
N ASP A 22 0.69 -11.17 -21.78
CA ASP A 22 1.72 -11.32 -20.76
C ASP A 22 1.39 -10.49 -19.51
N VAL A 23 1.74 -11.02 -18.34
CA VAL A 23 1.40 -10.42 -17.04
C VAL A 23 2.00 -9.02 -16.91
N GLU A 24 3.24 -8.83 -17.36
CA GLU A 24 3.96 -7.55 -17.32
C GLU A 24 3.27 -6.48 -18.19
N GLU A 25 2.70 -6.88 -19.32
CA GLU A 25 1.96 -5.99 -20.22
C GLU A 25 0.52 -5.72 -19.74
N SER A 26 0.01 -6.56 -18.84
CA SER A 26 -1.34 -6.46 -18.30
C SER A 26 -1.46 -5.49 -17.14
N ILE A 27 -0.32 -5.00 -16.62
CA ILE A 27 -0.28 -4.21 -15.41
C ILE A 27 0.29 -2.83 -15.71
N ARG A 28 -0.49 -1.81 -15.38
CA ARG A 28 -0.12 -0.42 -15.63
C ARG A 28 0.98 0.01 -14.66
N THR A 29 2.14 0.37 -15.20
CA THR A 29 3.34 0.77 -14.42
C THR A 29 3.61 2.28 -14.44
N ASP A 30 2.88 3.04 -15.24
CA ASP A 30 3.09 4.47 -15.51
C ASP A 30 2.09 5.39 -14.78
N MET A 31 1.60 4.96 -13.61
CA MET A 31 0.62 5.74 -12.86
C MET A 31 1.21 7.06 -12.35
N THR A 32 0.53 8.17 -12.67
CA THR A 32 0.94 9.49 -12.21
C THR A 32 0.63 9.69 -10.71
N PRO A 33 1.30 10.63 -10.01
CA PRO A 33 1.01 10.93 -8.61
C PRO A 33 -0.46 11.30 -8.34
N GLU A 34 -1.09 12.05 -9.26
CA GLU A 34 -2.49 12.47 -9.14
C GLU A 34 -3.46 11.28 -9.26
N GLU A 35 -3.18 10.33 -10.16
CA GLU A 35 -3.99 9.12 -10.29
C GLU A 35 -3.84 8.20 -9.07
N LEU A 36 -2.62 8.12 -8.52
CA LEU A 36 -2.35 7.37 -7.30
C LEU A 36 -3.11 7.97 -6.11
N GLU A 37 -3.10 9.30 -5.97
CA GLU A 37 -3.85 10.01 -4.93
C GLU A 37 -5.35 9.73 -5.04
N LYS A 38 -5.93 9.82 -6.24
CA LYS A 38 -7.35 9.48 -6.48
C LYS A 38 -7.68 8.04 -6.09
N LEU A 39 -6.80 7.09 -6.39
CA LEU A 39 -6.99 5.69 -6.01
C LEU A 39 -6.94 5.51 -4.49
N GLN A 40 -6.00 6.16 -3.80
CA GLN A 40 -5.90 6.13 -2.35
C GLN A 40 -7.13 6.76 -1.67
N GLU A 41 -7.63 7.88 -2.18
CA GLU A 41 -8.86 8.52 -1.70
C GLU A 41 -10.09 7.61 -1.88
N LEU A 42 -10.19 6.93 -3.02
CA LEU A 42 -11.24 5.95 -3.26
C LEU A 42 -11.17 4.81 -2.25
N LEU A 43 -9.99 4.21 -2.04
CA LEU A 43 -9.81 3.16 -1.06
C LEU A 43 -10.16 3.62 0.36
N ALA A 44 -9.67 4.80 0.77
CA ALA A 44 -9.98 5.41 2.07
C ALA A 44 -11.48 5.57 2.28
N ARG A 45 -12.18 6.11 1.28
CA ARG A 45 -13.63 6.37 1.35
C ARG A 45 -14.48 5.11 1.41
N PHE A 46 -14.09 4.05 0.68
CA PHE A 46 -14.91 2.85 0.55
C PHE A 46 -14.61 1.77 1.59
N LEU A 47 -13.36 1.66 2.03
CA LEU A 47 -12.91 0.56 2.88
C LEU A 47 -12.71 0.97 4.34
N PHE A 48 -12.54 2.26 4.62
CA PHE A 48 -12.19 2.75 5.95
C PHE A 48 -13.21 3.75 6.50
N LYS A 49 -13.17 3.94 7.82
CA LYS A 49 -13.97 4.97 8.49
C LYS A 49 -13.41 6.36 8.20
N GLU A 50 -14.22 7.38 8.45
CA GLU A 50 -13.85 8.78 8.26
C GLU A 50 -12.55 9.14 9.01
N GLY A 51 -11.69 9.91 8.34
CA GLY A 51 -10.43 10.40 8.92
C GLY A 51 -9.24 9.43 8.77
N ILE A 52 -9.42 8.25 8.17
CA ILE A 52 -8.30 7.35 7.85
C ILE A 52 -7.61 7.79 6.55
N LYS A 53 -6.29 7.96 6.61
CA LYS A 53 -5.44 8.19 5.44
C LYS A 53 -4.88 6.86 4.95
N VAL A 54 -4.94 6.66 3.64
CA VAL A 54 -4.43 5.45 2.98
C VAL A 54 -3.27 5.83 2.09
N ALA A 55 -2.20 5.05 2.15
CA ALA A 55 -1.08 5.11 1.22
C ALA A 55 -0.91 3.72 0.59
N ILE A 56 -0.70 3.66 -0.72
CA ILE A 56 -0.44 2.41 -1.45
C ILE A 56 0.76 2.59 -2.38
N TYR A 57 1.53 1.53 -2.56
CA TYR A 57 2.54 1.44 -3.61
C TYR A 57 2.10 0.34 -4.58
N PRO A 58 1.72 0.68 -5.83
CA PRO A 58 1.25 -0.31 -6.78
C PRO A 58 2.45 -1.13 -7.28
N SER A 59 2.55 -2.38 -6.86
CA SER A 59 3.50 -3.35 -7.38
C SER A 59 2.88 -4.73 -7.53
N VAL A 60 3.40 -5.51 -8.47
CA VAL A 60 3.03 -6.92 -8.67
C VAL A 60 3.98 -7.73 -7.85
N VAL A 61 3.48 -8.30 -6.77
CA VAL A 61 4.30 -9.12 -5.89
C VAL A 61 3.84 -10.56 -6.07
N PRO A 62 4.73 -11.49 -6.48
CA PRO A 62 4.45 -12.92 -6.42
C PRO A 62 3.86 -13.30 -5.07
N PRO A 63 2.90 -14.25 -5.02
CA PRO A 63 2.28 -14.66 -3.76
C PRO A 63 3.30 -15.01 -2.66
N GLU A 64 4.42 -15.62 -3.04
CA GLU A 64 5.50 -15.97 -2.11
C GLU A 64 6.22 -14.74 -1.53
N GLN A 65 6.26 -13.64 -2.29
CA GLN A 65 6.96 -12.40 -1.96
C GLN A 65 6.06 -11.37 -1.26
N ALA A 66 4.74 -11.57 -1.26
CA ALA A 66 3.79 -10.63 -0.65
C ALA A 66 4.07 -10.42 0.85
N GLY A 67 4.49 -11.48 1.54
CA GLY A 67 4.89 -11.40 2.96
C GLY A 67 6.18 -10.60 3.20
N GLU A 68 7.10 -10.56 2.24
CA GLU A 68 8.34 -9.77 2.32
C GLU A 68 8.07 -8.30 1.99
N ALA A 69 7.26 -8.02 0.96
CA ALA A 69 6.85 -6.67 0.61
C ALA A 69 6.11 -5.95 1.75
N VAL A 70 5.29 -6.68 2.54
CA VAL A 70 4.67 -6.11 3.74
C VAL A 70 5.72 -5.70 4.78
N LYS A 71 6.76 -6.52 5.00
CA LYS A 71 7.83 -6.19 5.97
C LYS A 71 8.68 -5.00 5.51
N GLU A 72 8.93 -4.86 4.23
CA GLU A 72 9.63 -3.70 3.67
C GLU A 72 8.80 -2.41 3.83
N LEU A 73 7.48 -2.49 3.61
CA LEU A 73 6.58 -1.36 3.85
C LEU A 73 6.52 -0.98 5.35
N GLU A 74 6.53 -1.97 6.25
CA GLU A 74 6.65 -1.71 7.69
C GLU A 74 7.97 -0.99 8.02
N GLN A 75 9.11 -1.45 7.48
CA GLN A 75 10.40 -0.77 7.68
C GLN A 75 10.42 0.64 7.09
N LEU A 76 9.78 0.88 5.96
CA LEU A 76 9.70 2.23 5.37
C LEU A 76 8.83 3.17 6.22
N ILE A 77 7.82 2.65 6.91
CA ILE A 77 6.93 3.42 7.78
C ILE A 77 7.55 3.66 9.18
N PHE A 78 8.34 2.72 9.70
CA PHE A 78 8.87 2.75 11.07
C PHE A 78 10.40 2.93 11.17
N GLY A 79 11.12 2.89 10.05
CA GLY A 79 12.59 2.74 9.99
C GLY A 79 13.41 4.01 9.77
N GLU A 80 12.90 5.19 10.14
CA GLU A 80 13.76 6.37 10.39
C GLU A 80 13.85 6.75 11.88
N GLY A 81 13.56 5.82 12.79
CA GLY A 81 13.93 6.05 14.18
C GLY A 81 13.51 4.95 15.13
N GLU A 82 14.45 4.03 15.41
CA GLU A 82 14.71 3.53 16.76
C GLU A 82 15.99 2.65 16.78
N GLY A 83 17.08 3.20 17.35
CA GLY A 83 18.22 2.52 17.98
C GLY A 83 19.13 1.63 17.10
N GLY A 84 20.45 1.82 17.02
CA GLY A 84 21.32 2.31 18.07
C GLY A 84 21.36 1.33 19.25
N GLU A 85 21.93 0.15 19.03
CA GLU A 85 22.81 -0.62 19.95
C GLU A 85 23.48 -1.77 19.18
#